data_AF-A0A2R3JNN8-F1
#
_entry.id   AF-A0A2R3JNN8-F1
#
_cell.length_a   1.000
_cell.length_b   1.000
_cell.length_c   1.000
_cell.angle_alpha   90.00
_cell.angle_beta   90.00
_cell.angle_gamma   90.00
#
_symmetry.space_group_name_H-M   'P 1'
#
loop_
_entity.id
_entity.type
_entity.pdbx_description
1 polymer ?
#
loop_
_entity_poly.entity_id
_entity_poly.type
_entity_poly.pdbx_seq_one_letter_code
_entity_poly.pdbx_strand_id
1 'polypeptide(L)'
;MESDLQKQLSALSMYERAILMFCLRAYFSSGNYTNKLPLGEMLPDVAAIFDVNPSVNVFIKLSELQMGTSADPQTSVNVFDAMTYDKGQRQLVTVLNKQADLKTLLKIVDH
;
A
#
# COMPACT_ATOMS: atom_id res chain seq x y z
N MET A 1 7.35 -16.97 6.62
CA MET A 1 6.86 -15.61 6.93
C MET A 1 7.69 -14.51 6.31
N GLU A 2 8.94 -14.26 6.74
CA GLU A 2 9.79 -13.27 6.06
C GLU A 2 10.05 -13.67 4.59
N SER A 3 10.24 -14.97 4.35
CA SER A 3 10.28 -15.57 3.01
C SER A 3 9.01 -15.35 2.18
N ASP A 4 7.85 -15.26 2.83
CA ASP A 4 6.55 -15.14 2.14
C ASP A 4 6.20 -13.68 1.89
N LEU A 5 6.57 -12.79 2.81
CA LEU A 5 6.53 -11.36 2.60
C LEU A 5 7.46 -10.94 1.45
N GLN A 6 8.70 -11.44 1.41
CA GLN A 6 9.62 -11.17 0.29
C GLN A 6 9.08 -11.66 -1.06
N LYS A 7 8.44 -12.84 -1.10
CA LYS A 7 7.77 -13.34 -2.31
C LYS A 7 6.62 -12.41 -2.75
N GLN A 8 5.77 -11.99 -1.82
CA GLN A 8 4.69 -11.04 -2.10
C GLN A 8 5.24 -9.72 -2.64
N LEU A 9 6.25 -9.15 -1.97
CA LEU A 9 6.91 -7.90 -2.39
C LEU A 9 7.57 -8.02 -3.77
N SER A 10 8.09 -9.19 -4.13
CA SER A 10 8.68 -9.45 -5.45
C SER A 10 7.63 -9.58 -6.55
N ALA A 11 6.39 -9.93 -6.20
CA ALA A 11 5.26 -10.04 -7.13
C ALA A 11 4.58 -8.70 -7.42
N LEU A 12 4.87 -7.67 -6.62
CA LEU A 12 4.37 -6.31 -6.81
C LEU A 12 4.96 -5.69 -8.09
N SER A 13 4.12 -4.97 -8.82
CA SER A 13 4.57 -4.12 -9.92
C SER A 13 5.44 -2.96 -9.42
N MET A 14 6.14 -2.30 -10.34
CA MET A 14 6.95 -1.10 -10.02
C MET A 14 6.11 0.00 -9.36
N TYR A 15 4.86 0.22 -9.84
CA TYR A 15 3.95 1.19 -9.26
C TYR A 15 3.50 0.80 -7.86
N GLU A 16 3.15 -0.46 -7.64
CA GLU A 16 2.76 -0.95 -6.32
C GLU A 16 3.89 -0.82 -5.29
N ARG A 17 5.15 -1.12 -5.69
CA ARG A 17 6.32 -0.92 -4.82
C ARG A 17 6.55 0.55 -4.51
N ALA A 18 6.41 1.44 -5.50
CA ALA A 18 6.56 2.88 -5.30
C ALA A 18 5.49 3.44 -4.36
N ILE A 19 4.23 3.01 -4.52
CA ILE A 19 3.11 3.41 -3.64
C ILE A 19 3.37 2.91 -2.22
N LEU A 20 3.81 1.65 -2.05
CA LEU A 20 4.17 1.09 -0.75
C LEU A 20 5.25 1.94 -0.05
N MET A 21 6.36 2.20 -0.76
CA MET A 21 7.45 3.04 -0.25
C MET A 21 6.98 4.43 0.13
N PHE A 22 6.16 5.07 -0.71
CA PHE A 22 5.59 6.39 -0.43
C PHE A 22 4.75 6.36 0.85
N CYS A 23 3.83 5.40 0.98
CA CYS A 23 2.95 5.30 2.16
C CYS A 23 3.75 5.07 3.45
N LEU A 24 4.76 4.19 3.42
CA LEU A 24 5.62 3.91 4.57
C LEU A 24 6.43 5.15 4.96
N ARG A 25 7.09 5.81 4.01
CA ARG A 25 7.89 7.01 4.29
C ARG A 25 7.03 8.16 4.80
N ALA A 26 5.86 8.37 4.20
CA ALA A 26 4.90 9.38 4.65
C ALA A 26 4.44 9.11 6.09
N TYR A 27 4.11 7.85 6.42
CA TYR A 27 3.78 7.44 7.79
C TYR A 27 4.94 7.70 8.76
N PHE A 28 6.16 7.26 8.46
CA PHE A 28 7.30 7.46 9.36
C PHE A 28 7.75 8.92 9.47
N SER A 29 7.38 9.79 8.53
CA SER A 29 7.63 11.24 8.61
C SER A 29 6.58 12.02 9.41
N SER A 30 5.32 11.58 9.39
CA SER A 30 4.17 12.37 9.89
C SER A 30 3.38 11.70 11.01
N GLY A 31 3.54 10.38 11.19
CA GLY A 31 2.71 9.55 12.07
C GLY A 31 1.31 9.27 11.55
N ASN A 32 0.96 9.73 10.33
CA ASN A 32 -0.38 9.54 9.77
C ASN A 32 -0.51 8.18 9.05
N TYR A 33 -1.50 7.39 9.48
CA TYR A 33 -1.82 6.10 8.83
C TYR A 33 -2.55 6.27 7.51
N THR A 34 -3.21 7.42 7.31
CA THR A 34 -3.93 7.73 6.07
C THR A 34 -3.02 8.50 5.11
N ASN A 35 -2.87 7.99 3.90
CA ASN A 35 -2.11 8.63 2.84
C ASN A 35 -3.03 8.97 1.67
N LYS A 36 -2.76 10.10 1.03
CA LYS A 36 -3.46 10.55 -0.17
C LYS A 36 -2.42 10.70 -1.28
N LEU A 37 -2.56 9.89 -2.32
CA LEU A 37 -1.67 9.91 -3.48
C LEU A 37 -2.41 10.52 -4.67
N PRO A 38 -1.96 11.65 -5.24
CA PRO A 38 -2.59 12.26 -6.40
C PRO A 38 -2.31 11.43 -7.66
N LEU A 39 -3.06 10.33 -7.86
CA LEU A 39 -2.91 9.46 -9.03
C LEU A 39 -3.11 10.23 -10.33
N GLY A 40 -4.01 11.21 -10.38
CA GLY A 40 -4.24 12.02 -11.57
C GLY A 40 -3.01 12.79 -12.04
N GLU A 41 -2.08 13.10 -11.13
CA GLU A 41 -0.82 13.79 -11.41
C GLU A 41 0.33 12.80 -11.61
N MET A 42 0.42 11.78 -10.76
CA MET A 42 1.55 10.84 -10.76
C MET A 42 1.42 9.73 -11.80
N LEU A 43 0.19 9.25 -12.04
CA LEU A 43 -0.15 8.08 -12.84
C LEU A 43 -1.46 8.33 -13.61
N PRO A 44 -1.47 9.29 -14.56
CA PRO A 44 -2.70 9.73 -15.23
C PRO A 44 -3.44 8.59 -15.96
N ASP A 45 -2.70 7.63 -16.52
CA ASP A 45 -3.28 6.46 -17.19
C ASP A 45 -4.01 5.55 -16.20
N VAL A 46 -3.45 5.36 -15.00
CA VAL A 46 -4.08 4.55 -13.95
C VAL A 46 -5.31 5.26 -13.39
N ALA A 47 -5.24 6.58 -13.19
CA ALA A 47 -6.39 7.38 -12.78
C ALA A 47 -7.52 7.27 -13.82
N ALA A 48 -7.21 7.27 -15.12
CA ALA A 48 -8.21 7.11 -16.18
C ALA A 48 -8.93 5.74 -16.10
N ILE A 49 -8.22 4.66 -15.76
CA ILE A 49 -8.83 3.33 -15.56
C ILE A 49 -9.85 3.39 -14.41
N PHE A 50 -9.48 3.97 -13.28
CA PHE A 50 -10.39 4.15 -12.14
C PHE A 50 -11.54 5.13 -12.46
N ASP A 51 -11.30 6.17 -13.27
CA ASP A 51 -12.33 7.13 -13.67
C ASP A 51 -13.43 6.45 -14.50
N VAL A 52 -13.07 5.50 -15.36
CA VAL A 52 -13.99 4.68 -16.15
C VAL A 52 -14.67 3.61 -15.30
N ASN A 53 -13.90 2.90 -14.46
CA ASN A 53 -14.44 1.86 -13.58
C ASN A 53 -13.76 1.90 -12.19
N PRO A 54 -14.36 2.61 -11.21
CA PRO A 54 -13.79 2.74 -9.87
C PRO A 54 -13.66 1.40 -9.11
N SER A 55 -14.41 0.38 -9.53
CA SER A 55 -14.40 -0.94 -8.91
C SER A 55 -13.21 -1.80 -9.37
N VAL A 56 -12.50 -1.41 -10.42
CA VAL A 56 -11.30 -2.12 -10.87
C VAL A 56 -10.14 -1.76 -9.96
N ASN A 57 -9.70 -2.71 -9.13
CA ASN A 57 -8.51 -2.53 -8.31
C ASN A 57 -7.25 -2.94 -9.08
N VAL A 58 -6.61 -1.96 -9.74
CA VAL A 58 -5.33 -2.15 -10.44
C VAL A 58 -4.14 -2.45 -9.50
N PHE A 59 -4.32 -2.24 -8.19
CA PHE A 59 -3.31 -2.45 -7.15
C PHE A 59 -3.69 -3.63 -6.24
N ILE A 60 -4.32 -4.66 -6.82
CA ILE A 60 -4.86 -5.80 -6.05
C ILE A 60 -3.80 -6.48 -5.19
N LYS A 61 -2.60 -6.72 -5.72
CA LYS A 61 -1.52 -7.39 -4.97
C LYS A 61 -1.02 -6.54 -3.83
N LEU A 62 -0.96 -5.21 -4.02
CA LEU A 62 -0.63 -4.29 -2.95
C LEU A 62 -1.73 -4.24 -1.88
N SER A 63 -3.00 -4.24 -2.26
CA SER A 63 -4.11 -4.26 -1.29
C SER A 63 -4.21 -5.57 -0.51
N GLU A 64 -3.77 -6.68 -1.10
CA GLU A 64 -3.72 -8.01 -0.50
C GLU A 64 -2.37 -8.30 0.18
N LEU A 65 -1.44 -7.35 0.19
CA LEU A 65 -0.13 -7.53 0.81
C LEU A 65 -0.30 -7.81 2.30
N GLN A 66 0.20 -8.95 2.75
CA GLN A 66 0.08 -9.42 4.12
C GLN A 66 1.42 -9.51 4.82
N MET A 67 1.39 -9.25 6.13
CA MET A 67 2.54 -9.39 6.99
C MET A 67 2.18 -9.75 8.43
N GLY A 68 3.19 -10.10 9.22
CA GLY A 68 3.02 -10.32 10.66
C GLY A 68 2.66 -9.06 11.43
N THR A 69 2.02 -9.23 12.59
CA THR A 69 1.79 -8.12 13.51
C THR A 69 3.01 -7.82 14.38
N SER A 70 3.07 -6.62 14.94
CA SER A 70 4.12 -6.27 15.93
C SER A 70 4.01 -7.06 17.24
N ALA A 71 2.83 -7.58 17.58
CA ALA A 71 2.59 -8.30 18.82
C ALA A 71 2.84 -9.81 18.70
N ASP A 72 2.46 -10.37 17.55
CA ASP A 72 2.66 -11.77 17.21
C ASP A 72 2.96 -11.90 15.71
N PRO A 73 4.19 -12.30 15.35
CA PRO A 73 4.53 -12.55 13.95
C PRO A 73 3.61 -13.59 13.31
N GLN A 74 3.20 -14.65 14.01
CA GLN A 74 2.40 -15.73 13.41
C GLN A 74 1.01 -15.29 12.95
N THR A 75 0.51 -14.18 13.50
CA THR A 75 -0.73 -13.56 13.07
C THR A 75 -0.49 -12.70 11.83
N SER A 76 -1.08 -13.11 10.70
CA SER A 76 -1.01 -12.39 9.43
C SER A 76 -2.13 -11.34 9.32
N VAL A 77 -1.77 -10.11 8.98
CA VAL A 77 -2.69 -9.00 8.71
C VAL A 77 -2.35 -8.32 7.39
N ASN A 78 -3.35 -7.72 6.75
CA ASN A 78 -3.10 -6.89 5.57
C ASN A 78 -2.33 -5.64 5.98
N VAL A 79 -1.38 -5.21 5.15
CA VAL A 79 -0.61 -3.97 5.35
C VAL A 79 -1.51 -2.75 5.28
N PHE A 80 -2.55 -2.79 4.43
CA PHE A 80 -3.55 -1.73 4.30
C PHE A 80 -4.90 -2.22 4.84
N ASP A 81 -5.49 -1.43 5.75
CA ASP A 81 -6.89 -1.60 6.17
C ASP A 81 -7.86 -1.19 5.05
N ALA A 82 -7.48 -0.16 4.29
CA ALA A 82 -8.29 0.32 3.17
C ALA A 82 -7.41 0.89 2.05
N MET A 83 -7.89 0.71 0.82
CA MET A 83 -7.35 1.32 -0.38
C MET A 83 -8.52 1.69 -1.29
N THR A 84 -8.77 2.98 -1.47
CA THR A 84 -9.96 3.49 -2.17
C THR A 84 -9.58 4.59 -3.14
N TYR A 85 -10.28 4.66 -4.27
CA TYR A 85 -10.10 5.74 -5.23
C TYR A 85 -11.13 6.84 -4.98
N ASP A 86 -10.67 8.06 -4.72
CA ASP A 86 -11.50 9.25 -4.69
C ASP A 86 -11.48 9.90 -6.08
N LYS A 87 -12.56 9.65 -6.83
CA LYS A 87 -12.75 10.16 -8.19
C LYS A 87 -12.86 11.68 -8.26
N GLY A 88 -13.38 12.34 -7.23
CA GLY A 88 -13.54 13.80 -7.23
C GLY A 88 -12.20 14.52 -7.19
N GLN A 89 -11.23 13.96 -6.47
CA GLN A 89 -9.88 14.48 -6.34
C GLN A 89 -8.84 13.71 -7.17
N ARG A 90 -9.27 12.67 -7.91
CA ARG A 90 -8.44 11.74 -8.67
C ARG A 90 -7.23 11.22 -7.89
N GLN A 91 -7.49 10.79 -6.64
CA GLN A 91 -6.46 10.36 -5.69
C GLN A 91 -6.72 8.95 -5.16
N LEU A 92 -5.65 8.20 -4.89
CA LEU A 92 -5.70 6.97 -4.12
C LEU A 92 -5.60 7.32 -2.64
N VAL A 93 -6.60 6.94 -1.87
CA VAL A 93 -6.61 7.07 -0.42
C VAL A 93 -6.30 5.70 0.18
N THR A 94 -5.18 5.60 0.89
CA THR A 94 -4.75 4.38 1.56
C THR A 94 -4.77 4.57 3.08
N VAL A 95 -5.07 3.52 3.81
CA VAL A 95 -5.01 3.48 5.28
C VAL A 95 -4.15 2.30 5.68
N LEU A 96 -3.00 2.56 6.30
CA LEU A 96 -2.12 1.54 6.83
C LEU A 96 -2.75 0.86 8.05
N ASN A 97 -2.59 -0.45 8.16
CA ASN A 97 -3.07 -1.23 9.28
C ASN A 97 -2.21 -0.96 10.52
N LYS A 98 -2.86 -0.63 11.64
CA LYS A 98 -2.19 -0.31 12.91
C LYS A 98 -1.55 -1.53 13.59
N GLN A 99 -2.00 -2.74 13.25
CA GLN A 99 -1.47 -3.99 13.79
C GLN A 99 -0.27 -4.49 12.99
N ALA A 100 -0.14 -4.09 11.72
CA ALA A 100 0.95 -4.50 10.85
C ALA A 100 2.29 -3.97 11.39
N ASP A 101 3.35 -4.79 11.34
CA ASP A 101 4.68 -4.37 11.76
C ASP A 101 5.37 -3.48 10.71
N LEU A 102 4.85 -2.26 10.52
CA LEU A 102 5.30 -1.30 9.50
C LEU A 102 6.81 -1.00 9.59
N LYS A 103 7.43 -1.15 10.76
CA LYS A 103 8.87 -0.92 10.96
C LYS A 103 9.69 -2.03 10.32
N THR A 104 9.29 -3.29 10.50
CA THR A 104 9.91 -4.42 9.81
C THR A 104 9.68 -4.33 8.31
N LEU A 105 8.46 -3.93 7.89
CA LEU A 105 8.17 -3.74 6.47
C LEU A 105 9.06 -2.67 5.82
N LEU A 106 9.24 -1.51 6.46
CA LEU A 106 10.12 -0.45 5.95
C LEU A 106 11.55 -0.96 5.73
N LYS A 107 12.10 -1.69 6.71
CA LYS A 107 13.46 -2.26 6.58
C LYS A 107 13.59 -3.18 5.39
N ILE A 108 12.61 -4.06 5.17
CA ILE A 108 12.62 -5.00 4.04
C ILE A 108 12.49 -4.26 2.70
N VAL A 109 11.74 -3.16 2.68
CA VAL A 109 11.49 -2.40 1.45
C VAL A 109 12.66 -1.46 1.09
N ASP A 110 13.38 -0.91 2.07
CA ASP A 110 14.55 -0.04 1.84
C ASP A 110 15.86 -0.81 1.56
N HIS A 111 15.88 -2.14 1.78
CA HIS A 111 17.00 -3.04 1.47
C HIS A 111 16.83 -3.74 0.11
#